data_AF-A0A7H0F5H3-F1
#
_entry.id   AF-A0A7H0F5H3-F1
#
_cell.length_a   1.000
_cell.length_b   1.000
_cell.length_c   1.000
_cell.angle_alpha   90.00
_cell.angle_beta   90.00
_cell.angle_gamma   90.00
#
_symmetry.space_group_name_H-M   'P 1'
#
loop_
_entity.id
_entity.type
_entity.pdbx_description
1 polymer ?
#
loop_
_entity_poly.entity_id
_entity_poly.type
_entity_poly.pdbx_seq_one_letter_code
_entity_poly.pdbx_strand_id
1 'polypeptide(L)'
;MACLCLYIGFLVTGCTQSKVSQCQQLLEAVSEGSMMIDQSKGSQIATSLKLAQDLGNTSKAIKKLHLTDPQLQKFQSDLGQNFAGLSHYIGKAAKSLSEAKKTLNSPSGQEKIRYAKRGIESSLTTAEAAGKQLDTLGNKLNKYCNPNK
;
A
#
# COMPACT_ATOMS: atom_id res chain seq x y z
N MET A 1 6.80 -43.06 50.57
CA MET A 1 5.93 -42.30 49.64
C MET A 1 6.24 -40.82 49.84
N ALA A 2 6.95 -40.20 48.91
CA ALA A 2 7.20 -38.76 48.91
C ALA A 2 6.66 -38.22 47.57
N CYS A 3 5.55 -37.50 47.64
CA CYS A 3 4.97 -36.82 46.49
C CYS A 3 5.69 -35.48 46.33
N LEU A 4 6.74 -35.45 45.51
CA LEU A 4 7.43 -34.24 45.12
C LEU A 4 6.64 -33.56 43.98
N CYS A 5 5.83 -32.58 44.33
CA CYS A 5 5.19 -31.68 43.37
C CYS A 5 6.26 -30.75 42.78
N LEU A 6 6.87 -31.16 41.67
CA LEU A 6 7.68 -30.27 40.82
C LEU A 6 6.73 -29.30 40.10
N TYR A 7 6.57 -28.11 40.67
CA TYR A 7 5.99 -26.96 39.98
C TYR A 7 6.93 -26.56 38.85
N ILE A 8 6.67 -27.06 37.64
CA ILE A 8 7.31 -26.57 36.42
C ILE A 8 6.66 -25.21 36.13
N GLY A 9 7.33 -24.14 36.57
CA GLY A 9 7.02 -22.79 36.15
C GLY A 9 7.17 -22.68 34.64
N PHE A 10 6.06 -22.63 33.92
CA PHE A 10 6.01 -22.33 32.50
C PHE A 10 6.45 -20.86 32.32
N LEU A 11 7.75 -20.63 32.14
CA LEU A 11 8.26 -19.38 31.62
C LEU A 11 7.83 -19.31 30.15
N VAL A 12 6.66 -18.74 29.90
CA VAL A 12 6.27 -18.27 28.57
C VAL A 12 7.16 -17.09 28.25
N THR A 13 8.41 -17.35 27.85
CA THR A 13 9.21 -16.36 27.13
C THR A 13 8.52 -16.20 25.78
N GLY A 14 7.51 -15.33 25.71
CA GLY A 14 6.92 -14.93 24.45
C GLY A 14 8.05 -14.45 23.57
N CYS A 15 8.28 -15.12 22.43
CA CYS A 15 9.25 -14.68 21.44
C CYS A 15 8.89 -13.26 21.03
N THR A 16 9.56 -12.26 21.61
CA THR A 16 9.46 -10.90 21.13
C THR A 16 10.03 -10.91 19.72
N GLN A 17 9.16 -10.62 18.75
CA GLN A 17 9.55 -10.64 17.36
C GLN A 17 10.72 -9.67 17.15
N SER A 18 11.86 -10.17 16.65
CA SER A 18 13.06 -9.35 16.52
C SER A 18 12.82 -8.21 15.53
N LYS A 19 13.50 -7.06 15.71
CA LYS A 19 13.47 -5.94 14.75
C LYS A 19 13.71 -6.42 13.32
N VAL A 20 14.63 -7.36 13.12
CA VAL A 20 14.96 -7.94 11.81
C VAL A 20 13.74 -8.61 11.17
N SER A 21 13.04 -9.47 11.90
CA SER A 21 11.85 -10.15 11.38
C SER A 21 10.67 -9.20 11.14
N GLN A 22 10.51 -8.16 11.95
CA GLN A 22 9.53 -7.10 11.71
C GLN A 22 9.85 -6.29 10.45
N CYS A 23 11.12 -5.95 10.25
CA CYS A 23 11.62 -5.31 9.03
C CYS A 23 11.36 -6.13 7.78
N GLN A 24 11.63 -7.43 7.85
CA GLN A 24 11.37 -8.35 6.74
C GLN A 24 9.89 -8.35 6.34
N GLN A 25 8.97 -8.52 7.31
CA GLN A 25 7.54 -8.51 7.05
C GLN A 25 7.06 -7.22 6.38
N LEU A 26 7.52 -6.06 6.88
CA LEU A 26 7.09 -4.78 6.32
C LEU A 26 7.70 -4.53 4.93
N LEU A 27 8.98 -4.86 4.73
CA LEU A 27 9.66 -4.72 3.43
C LEU A 27 9.05 -5.62 2.36
N GLU A 28 8.71 -6.87 2.70
CA GLU A 28 8.06 -7.80 1.78
C GLU A 28 6.71 -7.26 1.29
N ALA A 29 5.85 -6.82 2.21
CA ALA A 29 4.54 -6.25 1.86
C ALA A 29 4.66 -4.99 1.00
N VAL A 30 5.65 -4.12 1.27
CA VAL A 30 5.91 -2.92 0.46
C VAL A 30 6.44 -3.28 -0.91
N SER A 31 7.39 -4.22 -1.00
CA SER A 31 7.99 -4.66 -2.25
C SER A 31 6.95 -5.27 -3.19
N GLU A 32 6.04 -6.10 -2.65
CA GLU A 32 4.95 -6.68 -3.42
C GLU A 32 4.06 -5.59 -4.04
N GLY A 33 3.65 -4.59 -3.25
CA GLY A 33 2.86 -3.47 -3.74
C GLY A 33 3.59 -2.62 -4.79
N SER A 34 4.88 -2.35 -4.59
CA SER A 34 5.69 -1.60 -5.56
C SER A 34 5.84 -2.34 -6.89
N MET A 35 6.03 -3.66 -6.87
CA MET A 35 6.09 -4.48 -8.08
C MET A 35 4.79 -4.41 -8.90
N MET A 36 3.63 -4.41 -8.23
CA MET A 36 2.34 -4.28 -8.94
C MET A 36 2.23 -2.96 -9.70
N ILE A 37 2.75 -1.87 -9.13
CA ILE A 37 2.78 -0.54 -9.78
C ILE A 37 3.66 -0.60 -11.03
N ASP A 38 4.86 -1.15 -10.91
CA ASP A 38 5.81 -1.24 -12.01
C ASP A 38 5.28 -2.08 -13.18
N GLN A 39 4.64 -3.20 -12.88
CA GLN A 39 4.02 -4.09 -13.88
C GLN A 39 2.80 -3.46 -14.58
N SER A 40 2.20 -2.43 -13.98
CA SER A 40 0.95 -1.85 -14.47
C SER A 40 1.14 -0.52 -15.23
N LYS A 41 2.38 -0.10 -15.48
CA LYS A 41 2.69 1.11 -16.25
C LYS A 41 2.14 1.00 -17.67
N GLY A 42 1.41 2.02 -18.13
CA GLY A 42 0.82 2.06 -19.49
C GLY A 42 -0.35 1.09 -19.72
N SER A 43 -0.93 0.52 -18.67
CA SER A 43 -1.96 -0.52 -18.78
C SER A 43 -3.37 0.00 -19.10
N GLN A 44 -4.25 -0.90 -19.54
CA GLN A 44 -5.65 -0.60 -19.87
C GLN A 44 -6.51 -0.39 -18.62
N ILE A 45 -7.70 0.21 -18.77
CA ILE A 45 -8.62 0.56 -17.67
C ILE A 45 -8.91 -0.61 -16.72
N ALA A 46 -9.22 -1.79 -17.25
CA ALA A 46 -9.53 -2.96 -16.44
C ALA A 46 -8.34 -3.33 -15.54
N THR A 47 -7.13 -3.24 -16.08
CA THR A 47 -5.89 -3.41 -15.34
C THR A 47 -5.70 -2.31 -14.29
N SER A 48 -6.02 -1.06 -14.60
CA SER A 48 -5.92 0.05 -13.62
C SER A 48 -6.91 -0.10 -12.46
N LEU A 49 -8.13 -0.61 -12.71
CA LEU A 49 -9.10 -0.91 -11.63
C LEU A 49 -8.60 -2.05 -10.75
N LYS A 50 -8.07 -3.11 -11.35
CA LYS A 50 -7.48 -4.22 -10.61
C LYS A 50 -6.28 -3.76 -9.77
N LEU A 51 -5.36 -3.00 -10.37
CA LEU A 51 -4.24 -2.38 -9.64
C LEU A 51 -4.73 -1.57 -8.43
N ALA A 52 -5.76 -0.73 -8.62
CA ALA A 52 -6.32 0.04 -7.51
C ALA A 52 -6.83 -0.87 -6.38
N GLN A 53 -7.48 -1.98 -6.70
CA GLN A 53 -7.93 -2.97 -5.70
C GLN A 53 -6.74 -3.65 -5.00
N ASP A 54 -5.75 -4.08 -5.77
CA ASP A 54 -4.59 -4.79 -5.27
C ASP A 54 -3.77 -3.90 -4.31
N LEU A 55 -3.54 -2.63 -4.66
CA LEU A 55 -2.90 -1.65 -3.77
C LEU A 55 -3.71 -1.37 -2.50
N GLY A 56 -5.04 -1.40 -2.61
CA GLY A 56 -5.93 -1.30 -1.45
C GLY A 56 -5.82 -2.51 -0.53
N ASN A 57 -5.58 -3.70 -1.09
CA ASN A 57 -5.30 -4.91 -0.33
C ASN A 57 -3.92 -4.86 0.31
N THR A 58 -2.88 -4.39 -0.39
CA THR A 58 -1.55 -4.13 0.19
C THR A 58 -1.63 -3.17 1.38
N SER A 59 -2.38 -2.07 1.25
CA SER A 59 -2.62 -1.14 2.37
C SER A 59 -3.19 -1.85 3.60
N LYS A 60 -4.20 -2.71 3.40
CA LYS A 60 -4.82 -3.49 4.49
C LYS A 60 -3.85 -4.51 5.07
N ALA A 61 -3.05 -5.18 4.25
CA ALA A 61 -2.06 -6.15 4.68
C ALA A 61 -1.00 -5.47 5.57
N ILE A 62 -0.44 -4.34 5.11
CA ILE A 62 0.50 -3.54 5.89
C ILE A 62 -0.12 -3.13 7.23
N LYS A 63 -1.34 -2.56 7.23
CA LYS A 63 -2.02 -2.13 8.47
C LYS A 63 -2.33 -3.26 9.45
N LYS A 64 -2.34 -4.52 9.01
CA LYS A 64 -2.59 -5.71 9.85
C LYS A 64 -1.32 -6.35 10.41
N LEU A 65 -0.14 -5.93 9.94
CA LEU A 65 1.13 -6.41 10.52
C LEU A 65 1.20 -6.08 12.01
N HIS A 66 1.63 -7.04 12.82
CA HIS A 66 1.80 -6.84 14.25
C HIS A 66 3.25 -6.44 14.53
N LEU A 67 3.53 -5.15 14.39
CA LEU A 67 4.85 -4.58 14.64
C LEU A 67 4.88 -4.03 16.08
N THR A 68 5.97 -4.29 16.79
CA THR A 68 6.20 -3.80 18.16
C THR A 68 7.30 -2.74 18.23
N ASP A 69 8.15 -2.65 17.20
CA ASP A 69 9.12 -1.56 17.09
C ASP A 69 8.40 -0.23 16.77
N PRO A 70 8.56 0.83 17.58
CA PRO A 70 7.82 2.08 17.41
C PRO A 70 8.08 2.78 16.07
N GLN A 71 9.32 2.71 15.57
CA GLN A 71 9.66 3.34 14.30
C GLN A 71 9.07 2.55 13.13
N LEU A 72 9.03 1.21 13.22
CA LEU A 72 8.34 0.37 12.23
C LEU A 72 6.83 0.56 12.25
N GLN A 73 6.19 0.76 13.41
CA GLN A 73 4.77 1.12 13.49
C GLN A 73 4.47 2.45 12.79
N LYS A 74 5.36 3.43 12.89
CA LYS A 74 5.24 4.68 12.14
C LYS A 74 5.33 4.45 10.64
N PHE A 75 6.34 3.70 10.18
CA PHE A 75 6.45 3.33 8.77
C PHE A 75 5.22 2.57 8.27
N GLN A 76 4.72 1.62 9.05
CA GLN A 76 3.51 0.85 8.75
C GLN A 76 2.30 1.77 8.53
N SER A 77 2.08 2.75 9.42
CA SER A 77 1.00 3.72 9.28
C SER A 77 1.16 4.55 8.01
N ASP A 78 2.35 5.13 7.80
CA ASP A 78 2.64 6.02 6.66
C ASP A 78 2.51 5.27 5.32
N LEU A 79 3.11 4.07 5.22
CA LEU A 79 3.04 3.22 4.04
C LEU A 79 1.63 2.71 3.77
N GLY A 80 0.94 2.25 4.83
CA GLY A 80 -0.45 1.83 4.73
C GLY A 80 -1.35 2.95 4.22
N GLN A 81 -1.15 4.17 4.68
CA GLN A 81 -1.90 5.33 4.18
C GLN A 81 -1.52 5.67 2.74
N ASN A 82 -0.25 5.59 2.38
CA ASN A 82 0.21 5.91 1.03
C ASN A 82 -0.33 4.93 -0.02
N PHE A 83 -0.33 3.63 0.27
CA PHE A 83 -0.97 2.62 -0.59
C PHE A 83 -2.50 2.80 -0.69
N ALA A 84 -3.16 3.23 0.39
CA ALA A 84 -4.58 3.58 0.34
C ALA A 84 -4.83 4.79 -0.57
N GLY A 85 -3.96 5.80 -0.53
CA GLY A 85 -4.01 6.96 -1.43
C GLY A 85 -3.85 6.53 -2.88
N LEU A 86 -2.84 5.73 -3.20
CA LEU A 86 -2.63 5.19 -4.55
C LEU A 86 -3.85 4.41 -5.05
N SER A 87 -4.37 3.49 -4.24
CA SER A 87 -5.61 2.74 -4.52
C SER A 87 -6.77 3.68 -4.87
N HIS A 88 -7.00 4.70 -4.04
CA HIS A 88 -8.09 5.64 -4.21
C HIS A 88 -7.98 6.43 -5.51
N TYR A 89 -6.84 7.08 -5.76
CA TYR A 89 -6.68 7.99 -6.88
C TYR A 89 -6.58 7.28 -8.23
N ILE A 90 -5.90 6.13 -8.29
CA ILE A 90 -5.88 5.28 -9.49
C ILE A 90 -7.29 4.76 -9.78
N GLY A 91 -8.01 4.29 -8.76
CA GLY A 91 -9.39 3.82 -8.92
C GLY A 91 -10.34 4.93 -9.40
N LYS A 92 -10.18 6.15 -8.88
CA LYS A 92 -10.96 7.33 -9.31
C LYS A 92 -10.68 7.70 -10.77
N ALA A 93 -9.41 7.70 -11.19
CA ALA A 93 -9.03 7.94 -12.57
C ALA A 93 -9.63 6.87 -13.51
N ALA A 94 -9.49 5.59 -13.16
CA ALA A 94 -9.98 4.49 -13.98
C ALA A 94 -11.52 4.50 -14.12
N LYS A 95 -12.26 4.79 -13.05
CA LYS A 95 -13.72 4.98 -13.10
C LYS A 95 -14.11 6.16 -13.98
N SER A 96 -13.45 7.31 -13.82
CA SER A 96 -13.72 8.51 -14.62
C SER A 96 -13.48 8.25 -16.11
N LEU A 97 -12.45 7.48 -16.44
CA LEU A 97 -12.17 7.07 -17.82
C LEU A 97 -13.23 6.09 -18.36
N SER A 98 -13.73 5.17 -17.54
CA SER A 98 -14.84 4.28 -17.92
C SER A 98 -16.11 5.06 -18.25
N GLU A 99 -16.47 6.05 -17.42
CA GLU A 99 -17.65 6.89 -17.66
C GLU A 99 -17.48 7.81 -18.88
N ALA A 100 -16.28 8.35 -19.09
CA ALA A 100 -15.97 9.12 -20.30
C ALA A 100 -16.18 8.29 -21.57
N LYS A 101 -15.79 7.00 -21.57
CA LYS A 101 -15.97 6.08 -22.71
C LYS A 101 -17.43 5.77 -23.03
N LYS A 102 -18.33 5.82 -22.05
CA LYS A 102 -19.77 5.56 -22.23
C LYS A 102 -20.56 6.81 -22.63
N THR A 103 -19.94 7.99 -22.58
CA THR A 103 -20.62 9.26 -22.82
C THR A 103 -20.89 9.47 -24.31
N LEU A 104 -22.12 9.86 -24.65
CA LEU A 104 -22.53 10.14 -26.04
C LEU A 104 -21.74 11.31 -26.65
N ASN A 105 -21.45 11.24 -27.95
CA ASN A 105 -20.83 12.34 -28.68
C ASN A 105 -21.87 13.40 -29.07
N SER A 106 -22.25 14.22 -28.09
CA SER A 106 -23.13 15.39 -28.23
C SER A 106 -22.46 16.61 -27.58
N PRO A 107 -22.92 17.85 -27.81
CA PRO A 107 -22.32 19.03 -27.16
C PRO A 107 -22.25 18.91 -25.63
N SER A 108 -23.32 18.43 -24.99
CA SER A 108 -23.35 18.18 -23.54
C SER A 108 -22.47 16.99 -23.14
N GLY A 109 -22.34 15.97 -23.98
CA GLY A 109 -21.44 14.85 -23.77
C GLY A 109 -19.96 15.24 -23.90
N GLN A 110 -19.60 16.11 -24.84
CA GLN A 110 -18.24 16.64 -24.98
C GLN A 110 -17.83 17.46 -23.76
N GLU A 111 -18.76 18.20 -23.15
CA GLU A 111 -18.51 18.89 -21.88
C GLU A 111 -18.24 17.91 -20.74
N LYS A 112 -19.06 16.86 -20.61
CA LYS A 112 -18.83 15.77 -19.64
C LYS A 112 -17.47 15.09 -19.83
N ILE A 113 -17.07 14.84 -21.08
CA ILE A 113 -15.75 14.27 -21.40
C ILE A 113 -14.62 15.21 -20.97
N ARG A 114 -14.74 16.53 -21.22
CA ARG A 114 -13.75 17.52 -20.77
C ARG A 114 -13.62 17.56 -19.25
N TYR A 115 -14.73 17.53 -18.53
CA TYR A 115 -14.72 17.41 -17.06
C TYR A 115 -14.07 16.11 -16.59
N ALA A 116 -14.38 14.98 -17.23
CA ALA A 116 -13.77 13.70 -16.90
C ALA A 116 -12.24 13.71 -17.12
N LYS A 117 -11.76 14.30 -18.23
CA LYS A 117 -10.32 14.45 -18.50
C LYS A 117 -9.60 15.22 -17.39
N ARG A 118 -10.12 16.37 -16.97
CA ARG A 118 -9.56 17.15 -15.84
C ARG A 118 -9.55 16.34 -14.53
N GLY A 119 -10.62 15.60 -14.27
CA GLY A 119 -10.72 14.73 -13.10
C GLY A 119 -9.70 13.58 -13.11
N ILE A 120 -9.47 12.98 -14.29
CA ILE A 120 -8.44 11.95 -14.51
C ILE A 120 -7.06 12.54 -14.25
N GLU A 121 -6.71 13.65 -14.90
CA GLU A 121 -5.41 14.32 -14.75
C GLU A 121 -5.13 14.66 -13.28
N SER A 122 -6.07 15.31 -12.60
CA SER A 122 -5.94 15.65 -11.17
C SER A 122 -5.73 14.41 -10.28
N SER A 123 -6.46 13.32 -10.56
CA SER A 123 -6.32 12.08 -9.80
C SER A 123 -4.94 11.44 -10.06
N LEU A 124 -4.49 11.42 -11.31
CA LEU A 124 -3.18 10.86 -11.68
C LEU A 124 -2.02 11.68 -11.12
N THR A 125 -2.10 13.01 -11.12
CA THR A 125 -1.10 13.88 -10.46
C THR A 125 -0.99 13.56 -8.97
N THR A 126 -2.12 13.33 -8.30
CA THR A 126 -2.11 13.00 -6.87
C THR A 126 -1.59 11.59 -6.63
N ALA A 127 -1.92 10.62 -7.50
CA ALA A 127 -1.35 9.28 -7.46
C ALA A 127 0.17 9.31 -7.69
N GLU A 128 0.67 10.14 -8.59
CA GLU A 128 2.11 10.31 -8.82
C GLU A 128 2.81 10.88 -7.59
N ALA A 129 2.23 11.88 -6.93
CA ALA A 129 2.75 12.41 -5.68
C ALA A 129 2.82 11.34 -4.58
N ALA A 130 1.78 10.51 -4.45
CA ALA A 130 1.78 9.37 -3.54
C ALA A 130 2.85 8.33 -3.94
N GLY A 131 3.08 8.10 -5.23
CA GLY A 131 4.17 7.25 -5.73
C GLY A 131 5.55 7.74 -5.30
N LYS A 132 5.83 9.04 -5.46
CA LYS A 132 7.09 9.66 -5.00
C LYS A 132 7.26 9.56 -3.48
N GLN A 133 6.15 9.70 -2.73
CA GLN A 133 6.16 9.46 -1.29
C GLN A 133 6.44 7.99 -0.95
N LEU A 134 5.94 7.04 -1.75
CA LEU A 134 6.23 5.61 -1.58
C LEU A 134 7.72 5.35 -1.71
N ASP A 135 8.35 5.87 -2.76
CA ASP A 135 9.79 5.73 -2.99
C ASP A 135 10.59 6.32 -1.82
N THR A 136 10.18 7.49 -1.34
CA THR A 136 10.82 8.16 -0.20
C THR A 136 10.69 7.33 1.09
N LEU A 137 9.49 6.81 1.37
CA LEU A 137 9.23 5.98 2.55
C LEU A 137 9.97 4.64 2.46
N GLY A 138 9.97 4.01 1.28
CA GLY A 138 10.69 2.77 1.01
C GLY A 138 12.19 2.91 1.24
N ASN A 139 12.81 3.99 0.75
CA ASN A 139 14.22 4.27 0.99
C ASN A 139 14.54 4.48 2.47
N LYS A 140 13.69 5.22 3.20
CA LYS A 140 13.85 5.42 4.65
C LYS A 140 13.68 4.13 5.43
N LEU A 141 12.70 3.31 5.06
CA LEU A 141 12.47 1.99 5.66
C LEU A 141 13.67 1.08 5.41
N ASN A 142 14.16 1.02 4.17
CA ASN A 142 15.32 0.20 3.81
C ASN A 142 16.55 0.60 4.62
N LYS A 143 16.85 1.89 4.72
CA LYS A 143 17.95 2.40 5.56
C LYS A 143 17.78 2.06 7.04
N TYR A 144 16.55 2.15 7.56
CA TYR A 144 16.26 1.83 8.96
C TYR A 144 16.42 0.33 9.28
N CYS A 145 16.05 -0.51 8.32
CA CYS A 145 16.14 -1.97 8.42
C CYS A 145 17.53 -2.52 8.09
N ASN A 146 18.31 -1.80 7.27
CA ASN A 146 19.66 -2.16 6.85
C ASN A 146 20.64 -1.00 7.09
N PRO A 147 20.93 -0.62 8.36
CA PRO A 147 21.71 0.58 8.68
C PRO A 147 23.17 0.54 8.23
N ASN A 148 23.68 -0.65 7.86
CA ASN A 148 25.07 -0.88 7.44
C ASN A 148 25.21 -1.07 5.91
N LYS A 149 24.13 -0.86 5.15
CA LYS A 149 24.13 -0.81 3.68
C LYS A 149 23.83 0.63 3.24
#